data_AF-A0A349UZ07-F1
#
_entry.id   AF-A0A349UZ07-F1
#
_cell.length_a   1.000
_cell.length_b   1.000
_cell.length_c   1.000
_cell.angle_alpha   90.00
_cell.angle_beta   90.00
_cell.angle_gamma   90.00
#
_symmetry.space_group_name_H-M   'P 1'
#
loop_
_entity.id
_entity.type
_entity.pdbx_description
1 polymer ?
#
loop_
_entity_poly.entity_id
_entity_poly.type
_entity_poly.pdbx_seq_one_letter_code
_entity_poly.pdbx_strand_id
1 'polypeptide(L)'
;MNTPRPELKNDRLMRALRRQDVDCTPVWIMRQAGRYLPEYRATRARAGDFLTLCKTPELACEVTLQPLERFDLDAAILFSDILTIPDAMGLGLSLKEGEGPRFSRPVRTAADIDALTLPDPEGELRYVMDAVRL
;
A
#
# COMPACT_ATOMS: atom_id res chain seq x y z
N MET A 1 21.78 0.34 -9.55
CA MET A 1 22.57 1.41 -8.92
C MET A 1 21.82 1.83 -7.68
N ASN A 2 22.47 1.86 -6.51
CA ASN A 2 21.82 2.18 -5.24
C ASN A 2 21.78 3.71 -5.11
N THR A 3 20.71 4.33 -5.62
CA THR A 3 20.52 5.78 -5.50
C THR A 3 20.43 6.12 -4.01
N PRO A 4 21.26 7.03 -3.47
CA PRO A 4 21.21 7.39 -2.06
C PRO A 4 19.83 7.96 -1.73
N ARG A 5 19.21 7.46 -0.66
CA ARG A 5 17.92 7.97 -0.20
C ARG A 5 18.08 9.45 0.18
N PRO A 6 17.13 10.32 -0.19
CA PRO A 6 17.18 11.72 0.20
C PRO A 6 17.17 11.84 1.73
N GLU A 7 17.84 12.87 2.24
CA GLU A 7 17.81 13.21 3.66
C GLU A 7 16.38 13.57 4.10
N LEU A 8 15.95 13.04 5.23
CA LEU A 8 14.61 13.26 5.76
C LEU A 8 14.49 14.68 6.34
N LYS A 9 13.65 15.52 5.72
CA LYS A 9 13.46 16.92 6.12
C LYS A 9 12.48 17.11 7.29
N ASN A 10 11.54 16.19 7.47
CA ASN A 10 10.59 16.16 8.59
C ASN A 10 10.61 14.77 9.21
N ASP A 11 11.05 14.66 10.46
CA ASP A 11 11.16 13.41 11.22
C ASP A 11 10.24 13.36 12.45
N ARG A 12 9.27 14.29 12.58
CA ARG A 12 8.39 14.41 13.74
C ARG A 12 7.69 13.10 14.08
N LEU A 13 7.12 12.41 13.08
CA LEU A 13 6.45 11.12 13.31
C LEU A 13 7.40 10.10 13.94
N MET A 14 8.62 9.99 13.42
CA MET A 14 9.61 9.02 13.89
C MET A 14 10.11 9.34 15.31
N ARG A 15 10.28 10.61 15.64
CA ARG A 15 10.63 11.07 17.00
C ARG A 15 9.50 10.83 17.98
N ALA A 16 8.27 11.21 17.62
CA ALA A 16 7.09 11.02 18.46
C ALA A 16 6.85 9.54 18.77
N LEU A 17 6.95 8.64 17.78
CA LEU A 17 6.83 7.18 17.99
C LEU A 17 7.91 6.63 18.93
N ARG A 18 9.09 7.25 18.97
CA ARG A 18 10.18 6.91 19.89
C ARG A 18 10.08 7.62 21.24
N ARG A 19 9.03 8.40 21.48
CA ARG A 19 8.82 9.22 22.69
C ARG A 19 9.91 10.27 22.91
N GLN A 20 10.41 10.84 21.83
CA GLN A 20 11.33 11.98 21.84
C GLN A 20 10.53 13.28 21.72
N ASP A 21 11.07 14.39 22.22
CA ASP A 21 10.44 15.71 22.10
C ASP A 21 10.21 16.07 20.63
N VAL A 22 9.14 16.81 20.34
CA VAL A 22 8.80 17.34 19.02
C VAL A 22 8.26 18.76 19.17
N ASP A 23 8.40 19.58 18.14
CA ASP A 23 7.94 20.98 18.11
C ASP A 23 6.41 21.10 17.97
N CYS A 24 5.76 20.12 17.35
CA CYS A 24 4.30 19.95 17.35
C CYS A 24 3.92 18.46 17.21
N THR A 25 2.66 18.13 17.53
CA THR A 25 2.15 16.75 17.39
C THR A 25 2.04 16.37 15.90
N PRO A 26 2.75 15.32 15.43
CA PRO A 26 2.66 14.89 14.04
C PRO A 26 1.30 14.24 13.72
N VAL A 27 0.82 14.40 12.50
CA VAL A 27 -0.45 13.84 12.02
C VAL A 27 -0.32 13.16 10.66
N TRP A 28 -0.98 12.01 10.54
CA TRP A 28 -1.31 11.33 9.30
C TRP A 28 -2.68 10.70 9.44
N ILE A 29 -3.35 10.34 8.35
CA ILE A 29 -4.74 9.87 8.40
C ILE A 29 -4.85 8.50 7.73
N MET A 30 -5.48 7.54 8.41
CA MET A 30 -5.83 6.25 7.81
C MET A 30 -6.68 6.47 6.57
N ARG A 31 -6.28 5.86 5.44
CA ARG A 31 -6.90 6.04 4.12
C ARG A 31 -6.83 7.48 3.58
N GLN A 32 -5.77 8.23 3.90
CA GLN A 32 -5.49 9.55 3.30
C GLN A 32 -5.43 9.51 1.76
N ALA A 33 -4.95 8.41 1.16
CA ALA A 33 -5.11 8.14 -0.26
C ALA A 33 -6.41 7.37 -0.49
N GLY A 34 -7.44 8.02 -1.03
CA GLY A 34 -8.71 7.34 -1.22
C GLY A 34 -9.80 8.15 -1.93
N ARG A 35 -10.98 7.51 -2.05
CA ARG A 35 -12.13 7.99 -2.83
C ARG A 35 -12.68 9.35 -2.42
N TYR A 36 -12.29 9.94 -1.30
CA TYR A 36 -12.70 11.30 -0.96
C TYR A 36 -11.96 12.36 -1.81
N LEU A 37 -10.80 12.01 -2.40
CA LEU A 37 -10.02 12.84 -3.31
C LEU A 37 -10.50 12.66 -4.76
N PRO A 38 -10.83 13.73 -5.49
CA PRO A 38 -11.20 13.65 -6.91
C PRO A 38 -10.09 13.06 -7.80
N GLU A 39 -8.84 13.45 -7.58
CA GLU A 39 -7.67 12.96 -8.32
C GLU A 39 -7.41 11.47 -8.09
N TYR A 40 -7.65 10.96 -6.87
CA TYR A 40 -7.64 9.51 -6.63
C TYR A 40 -8.66 8.79 -7.51
N ARG A 41 -9.88 9.32 -7.63
CA ARG A 41 -10.92 8.70 -8.49
C ARG A 41 -10.49 8.71 -9.97
N ALA A 42 -9.80 9.77 -10.41
CA ALA A 42 -9.28 9.86 -11.77
C ALA A 42 -8.18 8.82 -12.04
N THR A 43 -7.21 8.67 -11.13
CA THR A 43 -6.15 7.64 -11.24
C THR A 43 -6.75 6.24 -11.15
N ARG A 44 -7.72 6.03 -10.24
CA ARG A 44 -8.48 4.78 -10.11
C ARG A 44 -9.18 4.40 -11.42
N ALA A 45 -9.81 5.35 -12.10
CA ALA A 45 -10.46 5.12 -13.39
C ALA A 45 -9.45 4.78 -14.50
N ARG A 46 -8.29 5.45 -14.52
CA ARG A 46 -7.17 5.13 -15.44
C ARG A 46 -6.62 3.72 -15.21
N ALA A 47 -6.56 3.27 -13.96
CA ALA A 47 -6.06 1.94 -13.59
C ALA A 47 -7.04 0.79 -13.92
N GLY A 48 -8.32 1.09 -14.15
CA GLY A 48 -9.37 0.09 -14.37
C GLY A 48 -9.84 -0.59 -13.07
N ASP A 49 -9.01 -1.41 -12.45
CA ASP A 49 -9.36 -2.19 -11.24
C ASP A 49 -8.36 -2.01 -10.08
N PHE A 50 -8.75 -2.40 -8.87
CA PHE A 50 -8.05 -2.00 -7.63
C PHE A 50 -6.75 -2.76 -7.47
N LEU A 51 -6.73 -4.01 -7.94
CA LEU A 51 -5.52 -4.81 -7.93
C LEU A 51 -4.53 -4.26 -8.93
N THR A 52 -4.97 -3.86 -10.13
CA THR A 52 -4.10 -3.17 -11.08
C THR A 52 -3.51 -1.90 -10.47
N LEU A 53 -4.31 -1.08 -9.79
CA LEU A 53 -3.81 0.09 -9.08
C LEU A 53 -2.73 -0.25 -8.02
N CYS A 54 -2.90 -1.34 -7.26
CA CYS A 54 -1.92 -1.78 -6.27
C CYS A 54 -0.67 -2.45 -6.88
N LYS A 55 -0.82 -3.11 -8.04
CA LYS A 55 0.23 -3.89 -8.72
C LYS A 55 1.06 -3.07 -9.70
N THR A 56 0.69 -1.82 -9.97
CA THR A 56 1.47 -0.87 -10.77
C THR A 56 2.19 0.12 -9.84
N PRO A 57 3.52 -0.01 -9.64
CA PRO A 57 4.29 0.82 -8.71
C PRO A 57 4.10 2.33 -8.92
N GLU A 58 4.08 2.78 -10.17
CA GLU A 58 3.97 4.20 -10.51
C GLU A 58 2.60 4.76 -10.12
N LEU A 59 1.54 3.97 -10.31
CA LEU A 59 0.18 4.40 -9.92
C LEU A 59 0.00 4.34 -8.40
N ALA A 60 0.58 3.35 -7.73
CA ALA A 60 0.59 3.26 -6.27
C ALA A 60 1.36 4.44 -5.64
N CYS A 61 2.49 4.82 -6.21
CA CYS A 61 3.26 6.02 -5.83
C CYS A 61 2.43 7.29 -6.08
N GLU A 62 1.84 7.45 -7.28
CA GLU A 62 0.98 8.59 -7.64
C GLU A 62 -0.11 8.82 -6.57
N VAL A 63 -0.90 7.79 -6.24
CA VAL A 63 -1.98 7.95 -5.25
C VAL A 63 -1.49 8.11 -3.81
N THR A 64 -0.31 7.59 -3.48
CA THR A 64 0.31 7.77 -2.16
C THR A 64 0.66 9.24 -1.90
N LEU A 65 1.11 9.95 -2.95
CA LEU A 65 1.56 11.34 -2.85
C LEU A 65 0.41 12.37 -2.91
N GLN A 66 -0.70 12.06 -3.59
CA GLN A 66 -1.88 12.95 -3.71
C GLN A 66 -2.31 13.67 -2.41
N PRO A 67 -2.47 13.00 -1.24
CA PRO A 67 -2.85 13.70 -0.01
C PRO A 67 -1.77 14.67 0.50
N LEU A 68 -0.48 14.42 0.24
CA LEU A 68 0.61 15.30 0.65
C LEU A 68 0.68 16.57 -0.19
N GLU A 69 0.12 16.56 -1.40
CA GLU A 69 -0.02 17.77 -2.23
C GLU A 69 -1.15 18.69 -1.73
N ARG A 70 -2.05 18.18 -0.89
CA ARG A 70 -3.19 18.94 -0.35
C ARG A 70 -3.05 19.35 1.10
N PHE A 71 -2.35 18.54 1.90
CA PHE A 71 -2.35 18.65 3.35
C PHE A 71 -0.92 18.52 3.86
N ASP A 72 -0.56 19.32 4.85
CA ASP A 72 0.73 19.27 5.55
C ASP A 72 0.76 18.08 6.54
N LEU A 73 0.66 16.85 6.01
CA LEU A 73 0.77 15.62 6.80
C LEU A 73 2.24 15.28 7.06
N ASP A 74 2.53 14.71 8.23
CA ASP A 74 3.90 14.37 8.64
C ASP A 74 4.37 13.02 8.11
N ALA A 75 3.51 12.29 7.39
CA ALA A 75 3.89 11.01 6.77
C ALA A 75 3.04 10.62 5.56
N ALA A 76 3.70 9.89 4.66
CA ALA A 76 3.05 9.04 3.66
C ALA A 76 2.79 7.65 4.26
N ILE A 77 1.71 7.00 3.81
CA ILE A 77 1.50 5.57 4.01
C ILE A 77 1.40 4.91 2.63
N LEU A 78 2.16 3.84 2.43
CA LEU A 78 2.17 3.07 1.18
C LEU A 78 0.74 2.71 0.76
N PHE A 79 0.37 3.07 -0.46
CA PHE A 79 -0.85 2.56 -1.06
C PHE A 79 -0.65 1.11 -1.52
N SER A 80 -1.25 0.19 -0.77
CA SER A 80 -1.30 -1.24 -1.07
C SER A 80 -2.52 -1.85 -0.37
N ASP A 81 -2.64 -3.17 -0.38
CA ASP A 81 -3.69 -3.90 0.32
C ASP A 81 -3.10 -5.02 1.17
N ILE A 82 -3.69 -5.26 2.35
CA ILE A 82 -3.26 -6.33 3.26
C ILE A 82 -3.45 -7.72 2.64
N LEU A 83 -4.35 -7.85 1.66
CA LEU A 83 -4.66 -9.11 0.98
C LEU A 83 -3.66 -9.45 -0.14
N THR A 84 -2.65 -8.62 -0.38
CA THR A 84 -1.55 -8.92 -1.32
C THR A 84 -0.78 -10.18 -0.91
N ILE A 85 -0.58 -10.41 0.39
CA ILE A 85 0.11 -11.60 0.91
C ILE A 85 -0.67 -12.89 0.56
N PRO A 86 -1.95 -13.07 0.95
CA PRO A 86 -2.71 -14.25 0.58
C PRO A 86 -2.95 -14.38 -0.93
N ASP A 87 -2.98 -13.29 -1.70
CA ASP A 87 -2.98 -13.37 -3.17
C ASP A 87 -1.68 -13.99 -3.69
N ALA A 88 -0.53 -13.56 -3.15
CA ALA A 88 0.79 -14.11 -3.47
C ALA A 88 0.98 -15.56 -2.99
N MET A 89 0.28 -15.97 -1.92
CA MET A 89 0.15 -17.39 -1.51
C MET A 89 -0.74 -18.21 -2.46
N GLY A 90 -1.31 -17.58 -3.49
CA GLY A 90 -2.12 -18.23 -4.51
C GLY A 90 -3.59 -18.37 -4.16
N LEU A 91 -4.15 -17.71 -3.14
CA LEU A 91 -5.56 -17.94 -2.77
C LEU A 91 -6.59 -17.41 -3.80
N GLY A 92 -6.12 -16.71 -4.84
CA GLY A 92 -6.92 -16.24 -5.97
C GLY A 92 -7.84 -15.10 -5.57
N LEU A 93 -7.25 -13.94 -5.25
CA LEU A 93 -7.98 -12.76 -4.82
C LEU A 93 -8.76 -12.15 -5.99
N SER A 94 -10.03 -11.82 -5.74
CA SER A 94 -10.87 -11.04 -6.62
C SER A 94 -11.52 -9.90 -5.84
N LEU A 95 -11.50 -8.71 -6.43
CA LEU A 95 -12.08 -7.49 -5.86
C LEU A 95 -13.09 -6.94 -6.85
N LYS A 96 -14.34 -7.39 -6.72
CA LYS A 96 -15.45 -6.86 -7.51
C LYS A 96 -16.04 -5.64 -6.80
N GLU A 97 -16.39 -4.63 -7.59
CA GLU A 97 -17.03 -3.43 -7.07
C GLU A 97 -18.36 -3.78 -6.40
N GLY A 98 -18.56 -3.29 -5.17
CA GLY A 98 -19.77 -3.56 -4.38
C GLY A 98 -19.81 -4.90 -3.63
N GLU A 99 -18.96 -5.88 -3.96
CA GLU A 99 -19.01 -7.22 -3.35
C GLU A 99 -17.94 -7.49 -2.27
N GLY A 100 -16.96 -6.60 -2.14
CA GLY A 100 -15.79 -6.81 -1.28
C GLY A 100 -14.80 -7.86 -1.82
N PRO A 101 -13.67 -8.07 -1.15
CA PRO A 101 -12.68 -9.06 -1.56
C PRO A 101 -13.18 -10.50 -1.36
N ARG A 102 -12.89 -11.38 -2.33
CA ARG A 102 -13.18 -12.81 -2.27
C ARG A 102 -11.97 -13.62 -2.72
N PHE A 103 -11.74 -14.76 -2.07
CA PHE A 103 -10.75 -15.75 -2.48
C PHE A 103 -11.45 -16.92 -3.17
N SER A 104 -10.93 -17.37 -4.31
CA SER A 104 -11.43 -18.57 -4.99
C SER A 104 -11.06 -19.86 -4.25
N ARG A 105 -9.97 -19.83 -3.47
CA ARG A 105 -9.46 -20.97 -2.69
C ARG A 105 -9.36 -20.63 -1.21
N PRO A 106 -10.48 -20.60 -0.46
CA PRO A 106 -10.43 -20.41 0.99
C PRO A 106 -9.78 -21.62 1.67
N VAL A 107 -8.92 -21.38 2.66
CA VAL A 107 -8.27 -22.42 3.47
C VAL A 107 -9.30 -23.04 4.42
N ARG A 108 -9.56 -24.36 4.31
CA ARG A 108 -10.59 -25.07 5.11
C ARG A 108 -10.08 -26.35 5.76
N THR A 109 -8.99 -26.93 5.26
CA THR A 109 -8.44 -28.20 5.70
C THR A 109 -6.96 -28.07 6.06
N ALA A 110 -6.42 -29.07 6.78
CA ALA A 110 -4.98 -29.13 7.06
C ALA A 110 -4.15 -29.19 5.76
N ALA A 111 -4.63 -29.94 4.75
CA ALA A 111 -3.97 -30.01 3.45
C ALA A 111 -3.92 -28.65 2.74
N ASP A 112 -4.94 -27.79 2.90
CA ASP A 112 -4.91 -26.43 2.35
C ASP A 112 -3.84 -25.57 3.04
N ILE A 113 -3.61 -25.77 4.33
CA ILE A 113 -2.56 -25.08 5.09
C ILE A 113 -1.19 -25.55 4.60
N ASP A 114 -0.99 -26.86 4.44
CA ASP A 114 0.27 -27.45 3.97
C ASP A 114 0.62 -27.03 2.53
N ALA A 115 -0.38 -26.65 1.73
CA ALA A 115 -0.21 -26.15 0.38
C ALA A 115 0.15 -24.65 0.30
N LEU A 116 0.11 -23.91 1.41
CA LEU A 116 0.49 -22.49 1.43
C LEU A 116 2.00 -22.35 1.22
N THR A 117 2.38 -21.44 0.34
CA THR A 117 3.77 -21.05 0.15
C THR A 117 4.08 -19.76 0.91
N LEU A 118 5.32 -19.58 1.35
CA LEU A 118 5.79 -18.29 1.85
C LEU A 118 6.20 -17.44 0.64
N PRO A 119 5.52 -16.32 0.35
CA PRO A 119 5.89 -15.47 -0.79
C PRO A 119 7.24 -14.79 -0.58
N ASP A 120 8.05 -14.68 -1.64
CA ASP A 120 9.27 -13.89 -1.65
C ASP A 120 8.92 -12.40 -1.87
N PRO A 121 9.31 -11.50 -0.95
CA PRO A 121 9.13 -10.05 -1.14
C PRO A 121 9.70 -9.51 -2.46
N GLU A 122 10.82 -10.06 -2.96
CA GLU A 122 11.45 -9.63 -4.21
C GLU A 122 10.97 -10.45 -5.43
N GLY A 123 10.17 -11.49 -5.19
CA GLY A 123 9.51 -12.31 -6.20
C GLY A 123 8.05 -11.91 -6.37
N GLU A 124 7.15 -12.64 -5.72
CA GLU A 124 5.71 -12.51 -5.89
C GLU A 124 5.16 -11.14 -5.42
N LEU A 125 5.82 -10.49 -4.47
CA LEU A 125 5.42 -9.19 -3.93
C LEU A 125 6.29 -8.03 -4.44
N ARG A 126 7.10 -8.25 -5.49
CA ARG A 126 8.05 -7.24 -5.97
C ARG A 126 7.42 -5.91 -6.33
N TYR A 127 6.19 -5.89 -6.83
CA TYR A 127 5.45 -4.66 -7.14
C TYR A 127 5.25 -3.77 -5.89
N VAL A 128 5.10 -4.36 -4.70
CA VAL A 128 5.02 -3.62 -3.43
C VAL A 128 6.38 -3.01 -3.11
N MET A 129 7.45 -3.79 -3.27
CA MET A 129 8.82 -3.35 -2.99
C MET A 129 9.26 -2.25 -3.95
N ASP A 130 8.90 -2.37 -5.23
CA ASP A 130 9.17 -1.36 -6.25
C ASP A 130 8.38 -0.07 -5.98
N ALA A 131 7.11 -0.15 -5.52
CA ALA A 131 6.35 1.02 -5.11
C ALA A 131 6.97 1.76 -3.91
N VAL A 132 7.59 1.04 -2.97
CA VAL A 132 8.31 1.62 -1.81
C VAL A 132 9.64 2.27 -2.21
N ARG A 133 10.25 1.84 -3.33
CA ARG A 133 11.53 2.36 -3.82
C ARG A 133 11.39 3.65 -4.63
N LEU A 134 10.23 3.87 -5.25
CA LEU A 134 9.89 5.08 -5.98
C LEU A 134 9.75 6.27 -5.01
#